data_AF-A0A956LNG6-F1
#
_entry.id   AF-A0A956LNG6-F1
#
_cell.length_a   1.000
_cell.length_b   1.000
_cell.length_c   1.000
_cell.angle_alpha   90.00
_cell.angle_beta   90.00
_cell.angle_gamma   90.00
#
_symmetry.space_group_name_H-M   'P 1'
#
loop_
_entity.id
_entity.type
_entity.pdbx_description
1 polymer ?
#
loop_
_entity_poly.entity_id
_entity_poly.type
_entity_poly.pdbx_seq_one_letter_code
_entity_poly.pdbx_strand_id
1 'polypeptide(L)' 'QARMNLHLHLRAGGNAHHVVEAAFKGVARSLRMACAHDPAMAGAVPSTKGQL' A
#
# COMPACT_ATOMS: atom_id res chain seq x y z
N GLN A 1 10.78 0.45 11.09
CA GLN A 1 10.40 -0.30 9.87
C GLN A 1 8.89 -0.48 9.84
N ALA A 2 8.26 -0.59 8.67
CA ALA A 2 6.80 -0.47 8.51
C ALA A 2 5.96 -1.73 8.80
N ARG A 3 6.57 -2.93 8.92
CA ARG A 3 5.87 -4.21 9.22
C ARG A 3 4.60 -4.44 8.36
N MET A 4 4.76 -4.37 7.04
CA MET A 4 3.67 -4.55 6.08
C MET A 4 3.97 -5.65 5.08
N ASN A 5 2.91 -6.25 4.53
CA ASN A 5 3.03 -7.07 3.33
C ASN A 5 2.97 -6.14 2.12
N LEU A 6 4.05 -6.06 1.36
CA LEU A 6 4.16 -5.22 0.16
C LEU A 6 4.45 -6.08 -1.05
N HIS A 7 3.57 -6.01 -2.05
CA HIS A 7 3.80 -6.60 -3.36
C HIS A 7 3.85 -5.48 -4.39
N LEU A 8 4.87 -5.52 -5.25
CA LEU A 8 5.04 -4.58 -6.34
C LEU A 8 5.29 -5.38 -7.62
N HIS A 9 4.46 -5.17 -8.63
CA HIS A 9 4.61 -5.81 -9.94
C HIS A 9 4.67 -4.73 -11.02
N LEU A 10 5.81 -4.63 -11.68
CA LEU A 10 6.00 -3.77 -12.83
C LEU A 10 5.41 -4.44 -14.08
N ARG A 11 4.34 -3.89 -14.65
CA ARG A 11 3.68 -4.45 -15.84
C ARG A 11 4.41 -4.18 -17.15
N ALA A 12 5.17 -3.09 -17.22
CA ALA A 12 5.95 -2.67 -18.38
C ALA A 12 7.07 -1.71 -17.95
N GLY A 13 8.16 -1.65 -18.73
CA GLY A 13 9.26 -0.70 -18.48
C GLY A 13 10.27 -0.67 -19.61
N GLY A 14 10.90 0.50 -19.79
CA GLY A 14 12.00 0.71 -20.75
C GLY A 14 13.00 1.79 -20.36
N ASN A 15 12.72 2.53 -19.28
CA ASN A 15 13.61 3.56 -18.73
C ASN A 15 13.64 3.41 -17.20
N ALA A 16 14.83 3.35 -16.62
CA ALA A 16 15.02 3.10 -15.19
C ALA A 16 14.42 4.20 -14.30
N HIS A 17 14.54 5.48 -14.70
CA HIS A 17 13.95 6.60 -13.98
C HIS A 17 12.43 6.46 -13.90
N HIS A 18 11.77 6.20 -15.03
CA HIS A 18 10.32 6.01 -15.07
C HIS A 18 9.86 4.77 -14.30
N VAL A 19 10.63 3.68 -14.33
CA VAL A 19 10.31 2.46 -13.57
C VAL A 19 10.29 2.74 -12.07
N VAL A 20 11.33 3.42 -11.55
CA VAL A 20 11.41 3.77 -10.13
C VAL A 20 10.30 4.75 -9.77
N GLU A 21 10.12 5.81 -10.56
CA GLU A 21 9.07 6.79 -10.30
C GLU A 21 7.67 6.16 -10.29
N ALA A 22 7.38 5.27 -11.24
CA ALA A 22 6.12 4.52 -11.30
C ALA A 22 5.94 3.59 -10.10
N ALA A 23 7.01 2.91 -9.66
CA ALA A 23 7.00 2.10 -8.45
C ALA A 23 6.63 2.92 -7.21
N PHE A 24 7.31 4.04 -6.98
CA PHE A 24 7.05 4.91 -5.82
C PHE A 24 5.67 5.55 -5.87
N LYS A 25 5.22 6.04 -7.04
CA LYS A 25 3.86 6.57 -7.22
C LYS A 25 2.80 5.50 -6.96
N GLY A 26 3.02 4.28 -7.44
CA GLY A 26 2.13 3.14 -7.19
C GLY A 26 2.02 2.81 -5.70
N VAL A 27 3.14 2.67 -5.01
CA VAL A 27 3.18 2.42 -3.56
C VAL A 27 2.51 3.55 -2.79
N ALA A 28 2.82 4.81 -3.10
CA ALA A 28 2.25 5.97 -2.41
C ALA A 28 0.72 5.99 -2.49
N ARG A 29 0.15 5.69 -3.67
CA ARG A 29 -1.31 5.59 -3.85
C ARG A 29 -1.91 4.41 -3.07
N SER A 30 -1.27 3.25 -3.10
CA SER A 30 -1.73 2.07 -2.36
C SER A 30 -1.71 2.30 -0.85
N LEU A 31 -0.64 2.91 -0.32
CA LEU A 31 -0.53 3.25 1.09
C LEU A 31 -1.56 4.31 1.50
N ARG A 32 -1.79 5.33 0.67
CA ARG A 32 -2.84 6.33 0.94
C ARG A 32 -4.20 5.67 1.12
N MET A 33 -4.54 4.68 0.29
CA MET A 33 -5.80 3.95 0.41
C MET A 33 -5.81 3.04 1.65
N ALA A 34 -4.74 2.27 1.87
CA ALA A 34 -4.66 1.32 2.97
C ALA A 34 -4.65 1.99 4.37
N CYS A 35 -4.10 3.20 4.47
CA CYS A 35 -4.03 3.96 5.72
C CYS A 35 -5.17 4.99 5.87
N ALA A 36 -6.13 5.04 4.94
CA ALA A 36 -7.27 5.94 5.07
C ALA A 36 -8.14 5.52 6.26
N HIS A 37 -8.75 6.50 6.93
CA HIS A 37 -9.75 6.21 7.94
C HIS A 37 -11.00 5.67 7.26
N ASP A 38 -11.48 4.52 7.71
CA ASP A 38 -12.76 3.95 7.31
C ASP A 38 -13.79 4.18 8.43
N PRO A 39 -14.75 5.10 8.26
CA PRO A 39 -15.79 5.36 9.25
C PRO A 39 -16.66 4.13 9.57
N ALA A 40 -16.81 3.19 8.63
CA ALA A 40 -17.59 1.98 8.85
C ALA A 40 -16.90 0.99 9.80
N MET A 41 -15.58 1.10 9.97
CA MET A 41 -14.76 0.26 10.83
C MET A 41 -14.22 1.03 12.05
N ALA A 42 -14.84 2.14 12.42
CA ALA A 42 -14.38 3.01 13.50
C ALA A 42 -14.24 2.23 14.83
N GLY A 43 -13.03 2.29 15.40
CA GLY A 43 -12.71 1.60 16.67
C GLY A 43 -12.50 0.09 16.57
N ALA A 44 -12.67 -0.52 15.38
CA ALA A 44 -12.43 -1.93 15.16
C ALA A 44 -11.03 -2.20 14.57
N VAL A 45 -10.39 -3.28 15.02
CA VAL A 45 -9.19 -3.80 14.35
C VAL A 45 -9.63 -4.62 13.14
N PRO A 46 -9.13 -4.35 11.92
CA PRO A 46 -9.52 -5.08 10.71
C PRO A 46 -8.84 -6.46 10.64
N SER A 47 -9.12 -7.30 11.63
CA SER A 47 -8.56 -8.65 11.80
C SER A 47 -9.53 -9.50 12.60
N THR A 48 -9.82 -10.72 12.12
CA THR A 48 -10.66 -11.68 12.85
C THR A 48 -10.01 -12.17 14.15
N LYS A 49 -8.69 -11.97 14.30
CA LYS A 49 -7.95 -12.30 15.52
C LYS A 49 -7.88 -11.13 16.51
N GLY A 50 -8.42 -9.96 16.14
CA GLY A 50 -8.41 -8.75 16.98
C GLY A 50 -7.03 -8.08 17.13
N GLN A 51 -6.02 -8.51 16.37
CA GLN A 51 -4.65 -7.98 16.41
C GLN A 51 -4.05 -7.90 14.99
N LEU A 52 -3.04 -7.05 14.80
CA LEU A 52 -2.26 -6.84 13.57
C LEU A 52 -0.82 -7.33 13.72
#